data_AF-A0A670KF13-F1
#
_entry.id   AF-A0A670KF13-F1
#
_cell.length_a   1.000
_cell.length_b   1.000
_cell.length_c   1.000
_cell.angle_alpha   90.00
_cell.angle_beta   90.00
_cell.angle_gamma   90.00
#
_symmetry.space_group_name_H-M   'P 1'
#
loop_
_entity.id
_entity.type
_entity.pdbx_description
1 polymer ?
#
loop_
_entity_poly.entity_id
_entity_poly.type
_entity_poly.pdbx_seq_one_letter_code
_entity_poly.pdbx_strand_id
1 'polypeptide(L)'
;VSKNLYFKDCFFPPSPDYVYFENSSSNPYLIRRIEELNKTANGNVEAKVVCFYRRRDISSTLIVLADKHAREMEEEMENPEKIDLPEKQKHQLRHRELFLSRQLESLPATHIRGKCSVTLLNETESLKSYLEREDFFFYSLVYDPQQKTLLADKGEIRVGNKYQADVTDLLKEGEDDGRDQSKLETKVWEAFNPLIDKQIDQFLVVARSVGTFARALDCSSSVRQPSLHMSAAAASRDITLFHAMDTLHKNIYDISKAISALVPQGGPVLCRDEMEEWSASEANLFEEALEKYGKDFTDIQQDFLPWKSLTSIIEYYYMWKTTDRYVQQMLLTSNCNLFNKPNPNQINVNNIKPGVVNGTGVQAQNTGTGRACESCYGK
;
A
#
# COMPACT_ATOMS: atom_id res chain seq x y z
N VAL A 1 20.17 -8.78 28.50
CA VAL A 1 20.52 -7.40 28.07
C VAL A 1 19.28 -6.80 27.47
N SER A 2 18.58 -5.98 28.25
CA SER A 2 17.24 -5.49 27.95
C SER A 2 17.29 -4.10 27.33
N LYS A 3 16.39 -3.88 26.37
CA LYS A 3 15.84 -2.60 25.88
C LYS A 3 16.81 -1.64 25.17
N ASN A 4 16.57 -1.44 23.88
CA ASN A 4 16.15 -0.14 23.31
C ASN A 4 16.14 -0.23 21.78
N LEU A 5 15.07 -0.81 21.20
CA LEU A 5 14.69 -0.44 19.85
C LEU A 5 14.03 0.93 19.94
N TYR A 6 14.76 1.95 19.53
CA TYR A 6 14.25 3.30 19.33
C TYR A 6 13.17 3.26 18.24
N PHE A 7 11.90 3.27 18.66
CA PHE A 7 10.80 3.86 17.88
C PHE A 7 10.98 5.38 17.91
N LYS A 8 12.01 5.88 17.23
CA LYS A 8 12.19 7.29 16.89
C LYS A 8 12.75 7.29 15.49
N ASP A 9 11.82 7.33 14.54
CA ASP A 9 11.93 7.93 13.21
C ASP A 9 10.81 7.36 12.35
N CYS A 10 9.56 7.54 12.80
CA CYS A 10 8.47 7.72 11.84
C CYS A 10 8.77 9.05 11.15
N PHE A 11 9.54 8.98 10.07
CA PHE A 11 9.73 10.08 9.14
C PHE A 11 8.34 10.37 8.57
N PHE A 12 7.59 11.28 9.22
CA PHE A 12 6.46 11.92 8.56
C PHE A 12 7.07 12.53 7.30
N PRO A 13 6.65 12.11 6.08
CA PRO A 13 7.12 12.78 4.89
C PRO A 13 6.87 14.28 5.07
N PRO A 14 7.80 15.16 4.66
CA PRO A 14 7.57 16.59 4.73
C PRO A 14 6.21 16.87 4.10
N SER A 15 5.35 17.59 4.82
CA SER A 15 4.01 17.94 4.35
C SER A 15 4.10 18.42 2.91
N PRO A 16 3.34 17.83 1.97
CA PRO A 16 3.52 18.14 0.56
C PRO A 16 3.32 19.63 0.31
N ASP A 17 4.21 20.21 -0.49
CA ASP A 17 4.24 21.66 -0.71
C ASP A 17 3.16 22.06 -1.72
N TYR A 18 2.37 23.07 -1.34
CA TYR A 18 1.37 23.70 -2.21
C TYR A 18 1.95 24.96 -2.85
N VAL A 19 1.68 25.16 -4.13
CA VAL A 19 2.33 26.20 -4.93
C VAL A 19 1.39 26.89 -5.89
N TYR A 20 1.69 28.16 -6.15
CA TYR A 20 1.07 28.97 -7.18
C TYR A 20 1.73 28.73 -8.53
N PHE A 21 0.93 28.31 -9.52
CA PHE A 21 1.32 28.15 -10.92
C PHE A 21 0.79 29.30 -11.77
N GLU A 22 1.66 29.83 -12.62
CA GLU A 22 1.29 30.79 -13.64
C GLU A 22 0.51 30.12 -14.79
N ASN A 23 -0.65 30.66 -15.14
CA ASN A 23 -1.48 30.21 -16.27
C ASN A 23 -1.47 31.23 -17.42
N SER A 24 -1.73 32.50 -17.09
CA SER A 24 -1.67 33.63 -18.02
C SER A 24 -1.51 34.92 -17.22
N SER A 25 -0.86 35.94 -17.77
CA SER A 25 -0.56 37.21 -17.08
C SER A 25 -1.80 37.97 -16.56
N SER A 26 -2.99 37.67 -17.09
CA SER A 26 -4.25 38.32 -16.72
C SER A 26 -5.13 37.52 -15.75
N ASN A 27 -4.78 36.27 -15.42
CA ASN A 27 -5.60 35.41 -14.56
C ASN A 27 -4.92 35.14 -13.21
N PRO A 28 -5.71 34.95 -12.13
CA PRO A 28 -5.19 34.47 -10.86
C PRO A 28 -4.39 33.16 -11.01
N TYR A 29 -3.36 32.99 -10.18
CA TYR A 29 -2.53 31.79 -10.17
C TYR A 29 -3.34 30.51 -9.90
N LEU A 30 -2.98 29.43 -10.59
CA LEU A 30 -3.51 28.09 -10.30
C LEU A 30 -2.85 27.55 -9.04
N ILE A 31 -3.58 26.76 -8.25
CA ILE A 31 -3.04 26.18 -7.02
C ILE A 31 -2.85 24.69 -7.25
N ARG A 32 -1.70 24.18 -6.85
CA ARG A 32 -1.31 22.79 -7.08
C ARG A 32 -0.54 22.23 -5.90
N ARG A 33 -0.66 20.92 -5.67
CA ARG A 33 0.17 20.17 -4.71
C ARG A 33 1.27 19.45 -5.46
N ILE A 34 2.53 19.62 -5.03
CA ILE A 34 3.66 18.90 -5.61
C ILE A 34 3.67 17.47 -5.04
N GLU A 35 3.59 16.48 -5.91
CA GLU A 35 3.79 15.07 -5.56
C GLU A 35 5.25 14.67 -5.74
N GLU A 36 5.87 15.14 -6.82
CA GLU A 36 7.23 14.76 -7.19
C GLU A 36 7.91 15.88 -7.99
N LEU A 37 9.20 16.10 -7.75
CA LEU A 37 10.05 16.98 -8.56
C LEU A 37 11.08 16.13 -9.28
N ASN A 38 11.06 16.20 -10.60
CA ASN A 38 11.91 15.40 -11.48
C ASN A 38 12.92 16.31 -12.18
N LYS A 39 14.21 16.07 -11.97
CA LYS A 39 15.29 16.74 -12.71
C LYS A 39 15.75 15.86 -13.87
N THR A 40 15.61 16.37 -15.08
CA THR A 40 16.08 15.71 -16.30
C THR A 40 17.61 15.72 -16.39
N ALA A 41 18.19 14.83 -17.21
CA ALA A 41 19.64 14.78 -17.45
C ALA A 41 20.20 16.10 -18.01
N ASN A 42 19.36 16.88 -18.70
CA ASN A 42 19.71 18.19 -19.26
C ASN A 42 19.64 19.33 -18.22
N GLY A 43 19.30 19.02 -16.97
CA GLY A 43 19.22 19.98 -15.86
C GLY A 43 17.86 20.65 -15.68
N ASN A 44 16.91 20.47 -16.60
CA ASN A 44 15.55 21.01 -16.47
C ASN A 44 14.79 20.31 -15.35
N VAL A 45 13.97 21.04 -14.60
CA VAL A 45 13.16 20.52 -13.49
C VAL A 45 11.69 20.56 -13.88
N GLU A 46 11.03 19.42 -13.77
CA GLU A 46 9.58 19.26 -13.95
C GLU A 46 8.93 18.90 -12.61
N ALA A 47 7.74 19.44 -12.38
CA ALA A 47 6.94 19.16 -11.21
C ALA A 47 5.73 18.32 -11.62
N LYS A 48 5.61 17.13 -11.04
CA LYS A 48 4.40 16.33 -11.10
C LYS A 48 3.46 16.80 -9.99
N VAL A 49 2.30 17.27 -10.40
CA VAL A 49 1.44 18.08 -9.56
C VAL A 49 -0.02 17.63 -9.62
N VAL A 50 -0.68 17.68 -8.47
CA VAL A 50 -2.11 17.47 -8.30
C VAL A 50 -2.82 18.83 -8.39
N CYS A 51 -3.92 18.89 -9.12
CA CYS A 51 -4.63 20.12 -9.42
C CYS A 51 -5.64 20.49 -8.34
N PHE A 52 -5.72 21.77 -7.99
CA PHE A 52 -6.88 22.35 -7.30
C PHE A 52 -7.69 23.21 -8.24
N TYR A 53 -9.00 23.08 -8.16
CA TYR A 53 -9.96 23.86 -8.93
C TYR A 53 -10.60 24.92 -8.03
N ARG A 54 -10.81 26.12 -8.58
CA ARG A 54 -11.60 27.16 -7.89
C ARG A 54 -13.07 26.97 -8.21
N ARG A 55 -13.94 27.63 -7.43
CA ARG A 55 -15.39 27.67 -7.69
C ARG A 55 -15.75 28.04 -9.13
N ARG A 56 -15.00 28.95 -9.77
CA ARG A 56 -15.24 29.36 -11.17
C ARG A 56 -14.88 28.30 -12.21
N ASP A 57 -14.07 27.32 -11.84
CA ASP A 57 -13.53 26.30 -12.75
C ASP A 57 -14.44 25.04 -12.78
N ILE A 58 -15.47 24.99 -11.91
CA ILE A 58 -16.47 23.91 -11.83
C ILE A 58 -17.87 24.41 -12.21
N SER A 59 -18.74 23.49 -12.63
CA SER A 59 -20.09 23.86 -13.12
C SER A 59 -21.00 24.44 -12.02
N SER A 60 -21.95 25.30 -12.40
CA SER A 60 -22.90 25.92 -11.47
C SER A 60 -23.71 24.90 -10.66
N THR A 61 -24.10 23.77 -11.27
CA THR A 61 -24.81 22.67 -10.59
C THR A 61 -23.99 22.08 -9.44
N LEU A 62 -22.67 21.93 -9.64
CA LEU A 62 -21.76 21.42 -8.60
C LEU A 62 -21.51 22.44 -7.50
N ILE A 63 -21.50 23.74 -7.82
CA ILE A 63 -21.40 24.80 -6.81
C ILE A 63 -22.61 24.74 -5.86
N VAL A 64 -23.82 24.52 -6.38
CA VAL A 64 -25.03 24.35 -5.53
C VAL A 64 -24.89 23.17 -4.58
N LEU A 65 -24.29 22.06 -5.05
CA LEU A 65 -24.03 20.88 -4.23
C LEU A 65 -22.96 21.17 -3.16
N ALA A 66 -21.88 21.85 -3.52
CA ALA A 66 -20.85 22.28 -2.57
C ALA A 66 -21.41 23.22 -1.49
N ASP A 67 -22.27 24.16 -1.87
CA ASP A 67 -22.94 25.07 -0.94
C ASP A 67 -23.92 24.33 -0.01
N LYS A 68 -24.54 23.24 -0.49
CA LYS A 68 -25.38 22.37 0.34
C LYS A 68 -24.54 21.62 1.37
N HIS A 69 -23.46 20.96 0.93
CA HIS A 69 -22.54 20.24 1.81
C HIS A 69 -21.88 21.18 2.84
N ALA A 70 -21.53 22.40 2.44
CA ALA A 70 -21.01 23.40 3.36
C ALA A 70 -22.04 23.67 4.47
N ARG A 71 -23.31 23.97 4.14
CA ARG A 71 -24.36 24.20 5.15
C ARG A 71 -24.56 23.02 6.09
N GLU A 72 -24.60 21.80 5.57
CA GLU A 72 -24.72 20.58 6.40
C GLU A 72 -23.54 20.46 7.37
N MET A 73 -22.31 20.68 6.91
CA MET A 73 -21.13 20.70 7.78
C MET A 73 -21.16 21.85 8.80
N GLU A 74 -21.73 23.01 8.45
CA GLU A 74 -21.91 24.12 9.40
C GLU A 74 -22.94 23.80 10.50
N GLU A 75 -23.97 23.01 10.19
CA GLU A 75 -24.99 22.57 11.15
C GLU A 75 -24.46 21.50 12.11
N GLU A 76 -23.55 20.64 11.66
CA GLU A 76 -22.91 19.59 12.47
C GLU A 76 -21.81 20.12 13.40
N MET A 77 -21.12 21.19 13.01
CA MET A 77 -20.16 21.88 13.88
C MET A 77 -20.93 22.67 14.95
N GLU A 78 -21.22 22.05 16.10
CA GLU A 78 -21.74 22.71 17.32
C GLU A 78 -20.72 23.73 17.87
N ASN A 79 -20.47 24.83 17.14
CA ASN A 79 -19.57 25.90 17.56
C ASN A 79 -20.36 27.19 17.82
N PRO A 80 -20.52 27.61 19.10
CA PRO A 80 -21.29 28.80 19.48
C PRO A 80 -20.72 30.14 18.97
N GLU A 81 -19.55 30.16 18.32
CA GLU A 81 -18.90 31.39 17.84
C GLU A 81 -19.27 31.82 16.40
N LYS A 82 -20.20 31.13 15.72
CA LYS A 82 -20.76 31.60 14.45
C LYS A 82 -21.92 32.58 14.67
N ILE A 83 -21.61 33.69 15.33
CA ILE A 83 -22.47 34.88 15.31
C ILE A 83 -22.01 35.72 14.10
N ASP A 84 -22.65 35.44 12.97
CA ASP A 84 -22.76 36.27 11.77
C ASP A 84 -21.47 36.97 11.26
N LEU A 85 -20.64 36.23 10.50
CA LEU A 85 -19.55 36.84 9.74
C LEU A 85 -20.13 37.87 8.74
N PRO A 86 -19.55 39.09 8.62
CA PRO A 86 -19.95 40.06 7.62
C PRO A 86 -19.95 39.47 6.20
N GLU A 87 -20.87 39.92 5.35
CA GLU A 87 -21.02 39.42 3.97
C GLU A 87 -19.72 39.47 3.17
N LYS A 88 -18.90 40.51 3.40
CA LYS A 88 -17.56 40.65 2.80
C LYS A 88 -16.61 39.50 3.19
N GLN A 89 -16.65 39.04 4.44
CA GLN A 89 -15.81 37.93 4.92
C GLN A 89 -16.32 36.59 4.42
N LYS A 90 -17.64 36.39 4.38
CA LYS A 90 -18.27 35.21 3.75
C LYS A 90 -17.85 35.09 2.28
N HIS A 91 -17.88 36.21 1.55
CA HIS A 91 -17.43 36.26 0.17
C HIS A 91 -15.93 35.92 0.03
N GLN A 92 -15.07 36.45 0.90
CA GLN A 92 -13.63 36.14 0.91
C GLN A 92 -13.36 34.65 1.17
N LEU A 93 -14.07 34.01 2.11
CA LEU A 93 -13.94 32.58 2.39
C LEU A 93 -14.26 31.71 1.16
N ARG A 94 -15.29 32.08 0.39
CA ARG A 94 -15.62 31.37 -0.86
C ARG A 94 -14.50 31.45 -1.91
N HIS A 95 -13.66 32.49 -1.88
CA HIS A 95 -12.48 32.58 -2.76
C HIS A 95 -11.29 31.77 -2.24
N ARG A 96 -11.28 31.42 -0.95
CA ARG A 96 -10.25 30.56 -0.34
C ARG A 96 -10.57 29.07 -0.43
N GLU A 97 -11.81 28.73 -0.79
CA GLU A 97 -12.21 27.35 -1.02
C GLU A 97 -11.70 26.83 -2.37
N LEU A 98 -11.09 25.66 -2.32
CA LEU A 98 -10.59 24.90 -3.46
C LEU A 98 -11.20 23.51 -3.48
N PHE A 99 -11.21 22.90 -4.66
CA PHE A 99 -11.64 21.52 -4.87
C PHE A 99 -10.44 20.68 -5.29
N LEU A 100 -10.11 19.65 -4.50
CA LEU A 100 -9.01 18.74 -4.79
C LEU A 100 -9.38 17.88 -5.99
N SER A 101 -8.58 17.86 -7.05
CA SER A 101 -8.74 16.90 -8.14
C SER A 101 -7.67 15.83 -8.05
N ARG A 102 -8.02 14.55 -8.25
CA ARG A 102 -7.02 13.45 -8.32
C ARG A 102 -6.29 13.40 -9.66
N GLN A 103 -6.52 14.37 -10.54
CA GLN A 103 -5.80 14.50 -11.81
C GLN A 103 -4.35 14.94 -11.57
N LEU A 104 -3.43 14.23 -12.21
CA LEU A 104 -2.00 14.52 -12.20
C LEU A 104 -1.60 15.19 -13.51
N GLU A 105 -0.82 16.26 -13.41
CA GLU A 105 -0.20 16.94 -14.54
C GLU A 105 1.31 17.07 -14.31
N SER A 106 2.10 17.08 -15.39
CA SER A 106 3.54 17.37 -15.32
C SER A 106 3.79 18.72 -15.99
N LEU A 107 4.33 19.67 -15.25
CA LEU A 107 4.60 21.02 -15.73
C LEU A 107 6.03 21.45 -15.36
N PRO A 108 6.71 22.27 -16.20
CA PRO A 108 8.01 22.82 -15.85
C PRO A 108 7.95 23.62 -14.54
N ALA A 109 8.94 23.42 -13.66
CA ALA A 109 9.02 24.11 -12.37
C ALA A 109 9.16 25.64 -12.50
N THR A 110 9.51 26.14 -13.69
CA THR A 110 9.57 27.57 -14.02
C THR A 110 8.21 28.28 -13.90
N HIS A 111 7.10 27.54 -13.94
CA HIS A 111 5.76 28.10 -13.75
C HIS A 111 5.42 28.39 -12.28
N ILE A 112 6.23 27.91 -11.33
CA ILE A 112 6.00 28.13 -9.90
C ILE A 112 6.38 29.57 -9.55
N ARG A 113 5.42 30.34 -9.02
CA ARG A 113 5.59 31.75 -8.65
C ARG A 113 5.67 31.99 -7.14
N GLY A 114 5.21 31.04 -6.34
CA GLY A 114 5.24 31.14 -4.88
C GLY A 114 4.68 29.90 -4.19
N LYS A 115 4.91 29.82 -2.87
CA LYS A 115 4.37 28.78 -2.01
C LYS A 115 3.09 29.28 -1.35
N CYS A 116 2.12 28.40 -1.18
CA CYS A 116 0.89 28.67 -0.44
C CYS A 116 0.62 27.54 0.57
N SER A 117 -0.39 27.71 1.41
CA SER A 117 -0.87 26.70 2.34
C SER A 117 -2.29 26.31 1.98
N VAL A 118 -2.53 25.01 1.80
CA VAL A 118 -3.86 24.45 1.60
C VAL A 118 -4.08 23.42 2.69
N THR A 119 -5.08 23.59 3.55
CA THR A 119 -5.43 22.59 4.57
C THR A 119 -6.77 21.94 4.25
N LEU A 120 -6.93 20.69 4.70
CA LEU A 120 -8.24 20.05 4.70
C LEU A 120 -9.08 20.74 5.77
N LEU A 121 -10.29 21.17 5.43
CA LEU A 121 -11.20 21.77 6.40
C LEU A 121 -11.60 20.71 7.43
N ASN A 122 -11.02 20.80 8.62
CA ASN A 122 -11.31 19.95 9.76
C ASN A 122 -12.37 20.59 10.66
N GLU A 123 -13.13 19.76 11.39
CA GLU A 123 -14.17 20.21 12.33
C GLU A 123 -13.64 21.09 13.48
N THR A 124 -12.32 21.11 13.70
CA THR A 124 -11.66 21.84 14.79
C THR A 124 -11.03 23.17 14.35
N GLU A 125 -10.88 23.44 13.04
CA GLU A 125 -10.26 24.68 12.56
C GLU A 125 -11.30 25.81 12.41
N SER A 126 -11.02 26.96 13.03
CA SER A 126 -11.88 28.14 12.88
C SER A 126 -11.74 28.75 11.49
N LEU A 127 -12.85 28.95 10.77
CA LEU A 127 -12.87 29.56 9.44
C LEU A 127 -12.18 30.94 9.39
N LYS A 128 -12.11 31.65 10.53
CA LYS A 128 -11.46 32.97 10.62
C LYS A 128 -9.95 32.88 10.36
N SER A 129 -9.29 31.77 10.70
CA SER A 129 -7.84 31.61 10.52
C SER A 129 -7.42 31.67 9.04
N TYR A 130 -8.28 31.22 8.12
CA TYR A 130 -8.03 31.30 6.68
C TYR A 130 -8.06 32.73 6.13
N LEU A 131 -8.75 33.65 6.80
CA LEU A 131 -8.82 35.06 6.42
C LEU A 131 -7.65 35.89 6.95
N GLU A 132 -6.95 35.41 7.97
CA GLU A 132 -5.85 36.15 8.61
C GLU A 132 -4.59 36.22 7.74
N ARG A 133 -4.44 35.31 6.77
CA ARG A 133 -3.27 35.24 5.89
C ARG A 133 -3.70 35.21 4.44
N GLU A 134 -2.96 35.85 3.54
CA GLU A 134 -3.30 35.90 2.10
C GLU A 134 -3.10 34.56 1.38
N ASP A 135 -2.13 33.75 1.84
CA ASP A 135 -1.72 32.50 1.18
C ASP A 135 -2.37 31.23 1.75
N PHE A 136 -3.50 31.37 2.44
CA PHE A 136 -4.18 30.26 3.12
C PHE A 136 -5.48 29.88 2.39
N PHE A 137 -5.57 28.63 1.96
CA PHE A 137 -6.72 28.04 1.30
C PHE A 137 -7.17 26.80 2.05
N PHE A 138 -8.40 26.37 1.76
CA PHE A 138 -8.90 25.10 2.26
C PHE A 138 -9.65 24.34 1.18
N TYR A 139 -9.80 23.04 1.39
CA TYR A 139 -10.68 22.19 0.60
C TYR A 139 -11.46 21.27 1.53
N SER A 140 -12.66 20.89 1.12
CA SER A 140 -13.53 19.95 1.84
C SER A 140 -14.07 18.85 0.92
N LEU A 141 -13.96 19.06 -0.39
CA LEU A 141 -14.52 18.21 -1.43
C LEU A 141 -13.46 17.86 -2.47
N VAL A 142 -13.54 16.63 -2.98
CA VAL A 142 -12.82 16.13 -4.14
C VAL A 142 -13.68 16.33 -5.38
N TYR A 143 -13.12 16.97 -6.40
CA TYR A 143 -13.73 17.13 -7.71
C TYR A 143 -13.14 16.14 -8.70
N ASP A 144 -14.00 15.35 -9.35
CA ASP A 144 -13.62 14.53 -10.51
C ASP A 144 -13.87 15.33 -11.79
N PRO A 145 -12.82 15.82 -12.50
CA PRO A 145 -13.00 16.59 -13.73
C PRO A 145 -13.51 15.78 -14.92
N GLN A 146 -13.35 14.45 -14.91
CA GLN A 146 -13.81 13.57 -15.99
C GLN A 146 -15.30 13.26 -15.83
N GLN A 147 -15.71 12.89 -14.61
CA GLN A 147 -17.11 12.56 -14.31
C GLN A 147 -17.96 13.79 -13.97
N LYS A 148 -17.32 14.93 -13.68
CA LYS A 148 -17.95 16.17 -13.20
C LYS A 148 -18.77 15.92 -11.94
N THR A 149 -18.18 15.23 -10.96
CA THR A 149 -18.79 14.91 -9.67
C THR A 149 -18.03 15.55 -8.52
N LEU A 150 -18.71 15.75 -7.39
CA LEU A 150 -18.10 16.16 -6.13
C LEU A 150 -18.33 15.07 -5.10
N LEU A 151 -17.27 14.72 -4.36
CA LEU A 151 -17.29 13.75 -3.28
C LEU A 151 -16.67 14.39 -2.04
N ALA A 152 -17.17 14.09 -0.85
CA ALA A 152 -16.46 14.44 0.38
C ALA A 152 -15.14 13.66 0.44
N ASP A 153 -14.03 14.33 0.74
CA ASP A 153 -12.72 13.67 0.93
C ASP A 153 -12.61 12.97 2.31
N LYS A 154 -13.70 13.01 3.10
CA LYS A 154 -13.75 12.39 4.42
C LYS A 154 -14.29 10.97 4.30
N GLY A 155 -13.54 10.00 4.83
CA GLY A 155 -14.12 8.75 5.28
C GLY A 155 -15.06 9.07 6.44
N GLU A 156 -16.34 8.76 6.29
CA GLU A 156 -17.36 9.07 7.28
C GLU A 156 -17.57 7.88 8.23
N ILE A 157 -17.39 8.10 9.54
CA ILE A 157 -17.78 7.11 10.54
C ILE A 157 -19.31 7.03 10.59
N ARG A 158 -19.85 5.82 10.45
CA ARG A 158 -21.30 5.63 10.38
C ARG A 158 -21.88 5.25 11.74
N VAL A 159 -23.01 5.87 12.09
CA VAL A 159 -23.77 5.59 13.31
C VAL A 159 -25.17 5.08 12.97
N GLY A 160 -25.59 4.03 13.67
CA GLY A 160 -26.87 3.34 13.54
C GLY A 160 -26.74 1.81 13.67
N ASN A 161 -27.82 1.14 14.05
CA ASN A 161 -27.88 -0.30 14.36
C ASN A 161 -27.33 -1.26 13.27
N LYS A 162 -27.12 -0.78 12.04
CA LYS A 162 -26.48 -1.54 10.94
C LYS A 162 -24.95 -1.50 10.98
N TYR A 163 -24.36 -0.67 11.84
CA TYR A 163 -22.94 -0.38 11.92
C TYR A 163 -22.37 -0.70 13.30
N GLN A 164 -23.07 -0.34 14.37
CA GLN A 164 -22.66 -0.70 15.73
C GLN A 164 -22.89 -2.19 15.99
N ALA A 165 -21.92 -2.82 16.65
CA ALA A 165 -22.10 -4.14 17.24
C ALA A 165 -23.06 -4.04 18.43
N ASP A 166 -23.84 -5.10 18.64
CA ASP A 166 -24.57 -5.25 19.89
C ASP A 166 -23.59 -5.51 21.03
N VAL A 167 -23.75 -4.79 22.14
CA VAL A 167 -22.81 -4.86 23.26
C VAL A 167 -23.19 -6.05 24.11
N THR A 168 -22.30 -7.05 24.17
CA THR A 168 -22.51 -8.22 25.04
C THR A 168 -22.61 -7.79 26.49
N ASP A 169 -23.74 -8.11 27.12
CA ASP A 169 -23.97 -7.83 28.53
C ASP A 169 -22.93 -8.50 29.43
N LEU A 170 -22.62 -7.82 30.54
CA LEU A 170 -21.72 -8.35 31.55
C LEU A 170 -22.40 -9.51 32.31
N LEU A 171 -21.71 -10.65 32.39
CA LEU A 171 -22.16 -11.83 33.13
C LEU A 171 -22.30 -11.53 34.63
N LYS A 172 -23.38 -12.00 35.25
CA LYS A 172 -23.57 -11.83 36.70
C LYS A 172 -22.63 -12.73 37.48
N GLU A 173 -22.45 -12.40 38.75
CA GLU A 173 -21.68 -13.24 39.67
C GLU A 173 -22.24 -14.68 39.71
N GLY A 174 -21.39 -15.65 39.37
CA GLY A 174 -21.76 -17.07 39.34
C GLY A 174 -22.35 -17.56 38.02
N GLU A 175 -22.58 -16.69 37.04
CA GLU A 175 -22.92 -17.10 35.66
C GLU A 175 -21.63 -17.49 34.91
N ASP A 176 -21.72 -18.57 34.12
CA ASP A 176 -20.62 -19.09 33.30
C ASP A 176 -20.79 -18.62 31.84
N ASP A 177 -19.67 -18.40 31.14
CA ASP A 177 -19.71 -17.95 29.75
C ASP A 177 -20.09 -19.07 28.76
N GLY A 178 -20.16 -20.32 29.24
CA GLY A 178 -20.59 -21.49 28.46
C GLY A 178 -19.63 -21.88 27.35
N ARG A 179 -18.38 -21.37 27.35
CA ARG A 179 -17.43 -21.59 26.26
C ARG A 179 -16.56 -22.82 26.51
N ASP A 180 -16.65 -23.77 25.60
CA ASP A 180 -15.79 -24.96 25.58
C ASP A 180 -14.44 -24.65 24.91
N GLN A 181 -13.40 -24.43 25.73
CA GLN A 181 -12.06 -24.08 25.23
C GLN A 181 -11.43 -25.15 24.34
N SER A 182 -11.78 -26.43 24.52
CA SER A 182 -11.21 -27.52 23.70
C SER A 182 -11.62 -27.44 22.22
N LYS A 183 -12.73 -26.75 21.93
CA LYS A 183 -13.20 -26.49 20.56
C LYS A 183 -12.64 -25.20 19.96
N LEU A 184 -12.08 -24.32 20.79
CA LEU A 184 -11.58 -23.01 20.39
C LEU A 184 -10.08 -23.00 20.18
N GLU A 185 -9.35 -23.77 20.98
CA GLU A 185 -7.89 -23.80 20.94
C GLU A 185 -7.31 -25.16 21.27
N THR A 186 -6.08 -25.39 20.79
CA THR A 186 -5.26 -26.52 21.19
C THR A 186 -3.88 -25.98 21.52
N LYS A 187 -3.40 -26.28 22.74
CA LYS A 187 -2.08 -25.85 23.20
C LYS A 187 -0.99 -26.57 22.39
N VAL A 188 -0.03 -25.80 21.87
CA VAL A 188 1.11 -26.31 21.09
C VAL A 188 2.44 -26.16 21.83
N TRP A 189 2.50 -25.26 22.82
CA TRP A 189 3.67 -25.04 23.66
C TRP A 189 3.26 -24.46 25.02
N GLU A 190 3.83 -24.98 26.09
CA GLU A 190 3.76 -24.48 27.47
C GLU A 190 5.01 -23.65 27.77
N ALA A 191 4.80 -22.36 28.05
CA ALA A 191 5.87 -21.43 28.36
C ALA A 191 6.57 -21.79 29.69
N PHE A 192 5.82 -22.33 30.65
CA PHE A 192 6.34 -22.77 31.95
C PHE A 192 6.58 -24.28 31.98
N ASN A 193 7.65 -24.70 31.30
CA ASN A 193 8.05 -26.11 31.20
C ASN A 193 9.28 -26.41 32.09
N PRO A 194 9.57 -27.69 32.40
CA PRO A 194 10.66 -28.06 33.31
C PRO A 194 12.06 -27.92 32.70
N LEU A 195 12.18 -27.55 31.42
CA LEU A 195 13.46 -27.44 30.73
C LEU A 195 14.03 -26.03 30.85
N ILE A 196 15.35 -25.93 30.91
CA ILE A 196 16.05 -24.66 30.76
C ILE A 196 16.36 -24.40 29.28
N ASP A 197 16.52 -23.13 28.88
CA ASP A 197 16.82 -22.73 27.49
C ASP A 197 17.95 -23.55 26.87
N LYS A 198 19.02 -23.82 27.64
CA LYS A 198 20.16 -24.63 27.19
C LYS A 198 19.76 -26.05 26.77
N GLN A 199 18.81 -26.69 27.46
CA GLN A 199 18.34 -28.03 27.11
C GLN A 199 17.48 -28.00 25.84
N ILE A 200 16.66 -26.95 25.67
CA ILE A 200 15.86 -26.74 24.47
C ILE A 200 16.79 -26.53 23.27
N ASP A 201 17.78 -25.63 23.39
CA ASP A 201 18.77 -25.38 22.35
C ASP A 201 19.54 -26.65 21.95
N GLN A 202 19.96 -27.45 22.94
CA GLN A 202 20.61 -28.73 22.70
C GLN A 202 19.68 -29.71 21.96
N PHE A 203 18.41 -29.78 22.35
CA PHE A 203 17.43 -30.61 21.64
C PHE A 203 17.22 -30.15 20.19
N LEU A 204 17.15 -28.84 19.93
CA LEU A 204 17.07 -28.30 18.57
C LEU A 204 18.32 -28.64 17.74
N VAL A 205 19.51 -28.67 18.33
CA VAL A 205 20.73 -29.17 17.64
C VAL A 205 20.62 -30.66 17.31
N VAL A 206 20.09 -31.47 18.22
CA VAL A 206 19.87 -32.91 17.98
C VAL A 206 18.85 -33.12 16.86
N ALA A 207 17.72 -32.40 16.87
CA ALA A 207 16.70 -32.49 15.83
C ALA A 207 17.25 -32.13 14.44
N ARG A 208 18.04 -31.06 14.32
CA ARG A 208 18.74 -30.70 13.07
C ARG A 208 19.73 -31.77 12.62
N SER A 209 20.44 -32.39 13.56
CA SER A 209 21.38 -33.49 13.26
C SER A 209 20.65 -34.71 12.71
N VAL A 210 19.53 -35.08 13.34
CA VAL A 210 18.63 -36.14 12.86
C VAL A 210 18.09 -35.82 11.47
N GLY A 211 17.62 -34.60 11.24
CA GLY A 211 17.12 -34.17 9.93
C GLY A 211 18.19 -34.16 8.83
N THR A 212 19.45 -33.86 9.17
CA THR A 212 20.58 -33.94 8.24
C THR A 212 20.89 -35.39 7.88
N PHE A 213 20.90 -36.28 8.89
CA PHE A 213 21.11 -37.71 8.70
C PHE A 213 19.97 -38.36 7.90
N ALA A 214 18.71 -37.98 8.14
CA ALA A 214 17.55 -38.45 7.39
C ALA A 214 17.69 -38.18 5.89
N ARG A 215 18.11 -36.97 5.51
CA ARG A 215 18.35 -36.59 4.10
C ARG A 215 19.51 -37.36 3.47
N ALA A 216 20.50 -37.75 4.25
CA ALA A 216 21.62 -38.57 3.76
C ALA A 216 21.18 -40.02 3.45
N LEU A 217 20.15 -40.52 4.12
CA LEU A 217 19.55 -41.83 3.88
C LEU A 217 18.45 -41.80 2.82
N ASP A 218 17.88 -40.62 2.54
CA ASP A 218 16.80 -40.45 1.57
C ASP A 218 17.33 -40.42 0.12
N CYS A 219 17.36 -41.59 -0.52
CA CYS A 219 17.70 -41.73 -1.94
C CYS A 219 16.54 -41.36 -2.89
N SER A 220 15.36 -40.98 -2.38
CA SER A 220 14.19 -40.65 -3.22
C SER A 220 14.26 -39.26 -3.84
N SER A 221 15.14 -38.40 -3.30
CA SER A 221 15.36 -37.05 -3.82
C SER A 221 16.08 -37.12 -5.17
N SER A 222 15.35 -36.89 -6.26
CA SER A 222 15.87 -36.84 -7.64
C SER A 222 16.85 -35.68 -7.90
N VAL A 223 16.99 -34.78 -6.93
CA VAL A 223 17.96 -33.70 -6.91
C VAL A 223 19.27 -34.25 -6.34
N ARG A 224 20.33 -34.23 -7.16
CA ARG A 224 21.75 -34.51 -6.83
C ARG A 224 22.00 -34.54 -5.33
N GLN A 225 22.53 -35.66 -4.79
CA GLN A 225 22.90 -35.80 -3.39
C GLN A 225 23.37 -34.46 -2.81
N PRO A 226 22.54 -33.79 -2.00
CA PRO A 226 22.86 -32.45 -1.56
C PRO A 226 24.17 -32.53 -0.77
N SER A 227 25.10 -31.65 -1.12
CA SER A 227 26.36 -31.56 -0.38
C SER A 227 26.08 -31.39 1.11
N LEU A 228 26.97 -31.85 1.97
CA LEU A 228 26.76 -31.85 3.43
C LEU A 228 26.24 -30.51 3.98
N HIS A 229 26.77 -29.39 3.49
CA HIS A 229 26.35 -28.05 3.93
C HIS A 229 24.91 -27.73 3.51
N MET A 230 24.47 -28.14 2.32
CA MET A 230 23.10 -27.95 1.84
C MET A 230 22.11 -28.78 2.66
N SER A 231 22.44 -30.04 2.95
CA SER A 231 21.60 -30.91 3.79
C SER A 231 21.48 -30.37 5.22
N ALA A 232 22.58 -29.86 5.78
CA ALA A 232 22.59 -29.24 7.10
C ALA A 232 21.78 -27.92 7.12
N ALA A 233 21.88 -27.11 6.07
CA ALA A 233 21.09 -25.89 5.92
C ALA A 233 19.59 -26.20 5.80
N ALA A 234 19.22 -27.18 4.97
CA ALA A 234 17.85 -27.63 4.80
C ALA A 234 17.26 -28.16 6.12
N ALA A 235 17.99 -29.02 6.84
CA ALA A 235 17.58 -29.49 8.15
C ALA A 235 17.54 -28.39 9.22
N SER A 236 18.19 -27.24 9.00
CA SER A 236 18.16 -26.09 9.91
C SER A 236 17.00 -25.12 9.64
N ARG A 237 16.15 -25.37 8.64
CA ARG A 237 14.97 -24.54 8.33
C ARG A 237 13.90 -24.67 9.40
N ASP A 238 13.06 -23.63 9.51
CA ASP A 238 12.11 -23.46 10.60
C ASP A 238 11.11 -24.61 10.73
N ILE A 239 10.71 -25.27 9.64
CA ILE A 239 9.81 -26.44 9.70
C ILE A 239 10.37 -27.55 10.61
N THR A 240 11.69 -27.78 10.58
CA THR A 240 12.35 -28.77 11.44
C THR A 240 12.38 -28.30 12.89
N LEU A 241 12.58 -26.99 13.12
CA LEU A 241 12.59 -26.40 14.45
C LEU A 241 11.19 -26.42 15.09
N PHE A 242 10.15 -26.03 14.35
CA PHE A 242 8.76 -26.12 14.81
C PHE A 242 8.37 -27.56 15.13
N HIS A 243 8.71 -28.50 14.25
CA HIS A 243 8.49 -29.92 14.52
C HIS A 243 9.21 -30.39 15.80
N ALA A 244 10.44 -29.92 16.04
CA ALA A 244 11.18 -30.25 17.26
C ALA A 244 10.50 -29.67 18.52
N MET A 245 10.04 -28.42 18.48
CA MET A 245 9.33 -27.77 19.58
C MET A 245 8.00 -28.50 19.88
N ASP A 246 7.23 -28.83 18.85
CA ASP A 246 6.03 -29.66 18.96
C ASP A 246 6.33 -31.03 19.56
N THR A 247 7.44 -31.64 19.16
CA THR A 247 7.86 -32.96 19.64
C THR A 247 8.17 -32.92 21.13
N LEU A 248 8.81 -31.85 21.62
CA LEU A 248 9.00 -31.64 23.06
C LEU A 248 7.65 -31.53 23.79
N HIS A 249 6.74 -30.69 23.30
CA HIS A 249 5.44 -30.47 23.94
C HIS A 249 4.59 -31.76 23.98
N LYS A 250 4.48 -32.47 22.85
CA LYS A 250 3.73 -33.73 22.72
C LYS A 250 4.30 -34.84 23.61
N ASN A 251 5.58 -34.78 23.95
CA ASN A 251 6.24 -35.71 24.86
C ASN A 251 6.36 -35.18 26.30
N ILE A 252 5.55 -34.18 26.67
CA ILE A 252 5.49 -33.63 28.03
C ILE A 252 6.87 -33.16 28.50
N TYR A 253 7.66 -32.60 27.59
CA TYR A 253 9.00 -32.06 27.85
C TYR A 253 10.01 -33.10 28.37
N ASP A 254 9.74 -34.39 28.22
CA ASP A 254 10.71 -35.45 28.46
C ASP A 254 11.65 -35.56 27.25
N ILE A 255 12.90 -35.11 27.44
CA ILE A 255 13.94 -35.13 26.39
C ILE A 255 14.18 -36.55 25.86
N SER A 256 14.22 -37.57 26.72
CA SER A 256 14.52 -38.94 26.30
C SER A 256 13.41 -39.51 25.43
N LYS A 257 12.16 -39.26 25.83
CA LYS A 257 10.98 -39.66 25.06
C LYS A 257 10.87 -38.88 23.75
N ALA A 258 11.16 -37.58 23.77
CA ALA A 258 11.18 -36.72 22.59
C ALA A 258 12.26 -37.15 21.58
N ILE A 259 13.47 -37.51 22.02
CA ILE A 259 14.52 -38.05 21.14
C ILE A 259 14.07 -39.36 20.49
N SER A 260 13.43 -40.23 21.27
CA SER A 260 12.89 -41.50 20.75
C SER A 260 11.82 -41.26 19.66
N ALA A 261 11.04 -40.19 19.80
CA ALA A 261 10.06 -39.77 18.79
C ALA A 261 10.68 -39.17 17.52
N LEU A 262 11.92 -38.68 17.58
CA LEU A 262 12.67 -38.23 16.40
C LEU A 262 13.28 -39.40 15.58
N VAL A 263 13.31 -40.61 16.14
CA VAL A 263 13.86 -41.80 15.47
C VAL A 263 12.93 -43.01 15.66
N PRO A 264 11.67 -42.95 15.21
CA PRO A 264 10.72 -44.04 15.38
C PRO A 264 11.23 -45.33 14.71
N GLN A 265 11.21 -46.44 15.46
CA GLN A 265 11.62 -47.76 14.97
C GLN A 265 13.04 -47.81 14.33
N GLY A 266 13.92 -46.88 14.72
CA GLY A 266 15.30 -46.79 14.20
C GLY A 266 15.45 -45.96 12.91
N GLY A 267 14.37 -45.44 12.33
CA GLY A 267 14.39 -44.55 11.18
C GLY A 267 14.25 -43.07 11.60
N PRO A 268 15.10 -42.15 11.13
CA PRO A 268 15.00 -40.73 11.47
C PRO A 268 13.82 -40.04 10.78
N VAL A 269 13.16 -39.09 11.44
CA VAL A 269 12.10 -38.27 10.80
C VAL A 269 12.70 -37.25 9.82
N LEU A 270 11.99 -37.03 8.71
CA LEU A 270 12.34 -36.05 7.68
C LEU A 270 11.21 -35.01 7.55
N CYS A 271 11.51 -33.75 7.84
CA CYS A 271 10.60 -32.62 7.66
C CYS A 271 11.11 -31.76 6.50
N ARG A 272 10.31 -31.59 5.44
CA ARG A 272 10.60 -30.72 4.29
C ARG A 272 9.45 -29.72 4.14
N ASP A 273 9.79 -28.46 3.92
CA ASP A 273 8.79 -27.47 3.50
C ASP A 273 8.68 -27.48 1.98
N GLU A 274 7.72 -26.72 1.45
CA GLU A 274 7.44 -26.68 0.01
C GLU A 274 8.69 -26.30 -0.80
N MET A 275 9.57 -25.44 -0.28
CA MET A 275 10.80 -25.02 -0.97
C MET A 275 11.75 -26.19 -1.24
N GLU A 276 11.88 -27.12 -0.30
CA GLU A 276 12.73 -28.30 -0.43
C GLU A 276 12.01 -29.47 -1.11
N GLU A 277 10.71 -29.61 -0.91
CA GLU A 277 9.92 -30.74 -1.40
C GLU A 277 9.69 -30.70 -2.93
N TRP A 278 9.67 -29.52 -3.53
CA TRP A 278 9.41 -29.39 -4.96
C TRP A 278 10.55 -29.95 -5.81
N SER A 279 10.17 -30.65 -6.88
CA SER A 279 11.12 -31.14 -7.88
C SER A 279 11.73 -29.98 -8.68
N ALA A 280 12.90 -30.21 -9.27
CA ALA A 280 13.54 -29.23 -10.15
C ALA A 280 12.66 -28.82 -11.34
N SER A 281 11.84 -29.74 -11.85
CA SER A 281 10.85 -29.45 -12.91
C SER A 281 9.73 -28.53 -12.42
N GLU A 282 9.20 -28.76 -11.22
CA GLU A 282 8.14 -27.90 -10.67
C GLU A 282 8.66 -26.50 -10.36
N ALA A 283 9.88 -26.39 -9.83
CA ALA A 283 10.54 -25.11 -9.60
C ALA A 283 10.72 -24.32 -10.90
N ASN A 284 11.10 -24.98 -12.00
CA ASN A 284 11.22 -24.34 -13.32
C ASN A 284 9.87 -23.90 -13.87
N LEU A 285 8.84 -24.77 -13.80
CA LEU A 285 7.48 -24.42 -14.22
C LEU A 285 6.95 -23.20 -13.45
N PHE A 286 7.26 -23.10 -12.15
CA PHE A 286 6.89 -21.96 -11.34
C PHE A 286 7.54 -20.66 -11.80
N GLU A 287 8.84 -20.68 -12.09
CA GLU A 287 9.57 -19.50 -12.58
C GLU A 287 8.99 -19.03 -13.93
N GLU A 288 8.74 -19.96 -14.87
CA GLU A 288 8.11 -19.65 -16.15
C GLU A 288 6.71 -19.05 -15.98
N ALA A 289 5.90 -19.63 -15.08
CA ALA A 289 4.56 -19.16 -14.79
C ALA A 289 4.56 -17.76 -14.15
N LEU A 290 5.49 -17.51 -13.23
CA LEU A 290 5.65 -16.23 -12.55
C LEU A 290 6.11 -15.12 -13.51
N GLU A 291 6.97 -15.44 -14.47
CA GLU A 291 7.36 -14.51 -15.54
C GLU A 291 6.18 -14.20 -16.49
N LYS A 292 5.34 -15.19 -16.79
CA LYS A 292 4.21 -15.04 -17.71
C LYS A 292 2.99 -14.34 -17.09
N TYR A 293 2.61 -14.72 -15.87
CA TYR A 293 1.38 -14.29 -15.20
C TYR A 293 1.61 -13.38 -14.00
N GLY A 294 2.87 -13.08 -13.66
CA GLY A 294 3.18 -12.26 -12.50
C GLY A 294 2.83 -12.99 -11.20
N LYS A 295 1.96 -12.39 -10.37
CA LYS A 295 1.55 -12.94 -9.06
C LYS A 295 0.11 -13.44 -9.05
N ASP A 296 -0.44 -13.76 -10.22
CA ASP A 296 -1.74 -14.44 -10.31
C ASP A 296 -1.56 -15.93 -10.03
N PHE A 297 -1.60 -16.29 -8.75
CA PHE A 297 -1.33 -17.67 -8.32
C PHE A 297 -2.44 -18.65 -8.72
N THR A 298 -3.66 -18.16 -8.98
CA THR A 298 -4.76 -18.96 -9.49
C THR A 298 -4.48 -19.42 -10.93
N ASP A 299 -4.04 -18.52 -11.79
CA ASP A 299 -3.69 -18.85 -13.18
C ASP A 299 -2.40 -19.68 -13.26
N ILE A 300 -1.41 -19.38 -12.41
CA ILE A 300 -0.19 -20.20 -12.26
C ILE A 300 -0.55 -21.65 -11.88
N GLN A 301 -1.45 -21.84 -10.91
CA GLN A 301 -1.90 -23.17 -10.53
C GLN A 301 -2.61 -23.84 -11.71
N GLN A 302 -3.59 -23.18 -12.33
CA GLN A 302 -4.43 -23.80 -13.35
C GLN A 302 -3.64 -24.26 -14.59
N ASP A 303 -2.71 -23.43 -15.07
CA ASP A 303 -2.04 -23.66 -16.35
C ASP A 303 -0.68 -24.37 -16.22
N PHE A 304 0.04 -24.17 -15.12
CA PHE A 304 1.40 -24.68 -14.95
C PHE A 304 1.53 -25.76 -13.86
N LEU A 305 0.79 -25.64 -12.75
CA LEU A 305 0.93 -26.53 -11.59
C LEU A 305 -0.44 -27.04 -11.06
N PRO A 306 -1.28 -27.68 -11.90
CA PRO A 306 -2.67 -28.00 -11.52
C PRO A 306 -2.78 -29.09 -10.44
N TRP A 307 -1.69 -29.83 -10.18
CA TRP A 307 -1.62 -30.84 -9.13
C TRP A 307 -1.16 -30.30 -7.77
N LYS A 308 -0.64 -29.07 -7.72
CA LYS A 308 -0.29 -28.41 -6.46
C LYS A 308 -1.50 -27.67 -5.91
N SER A 309 -1.60 -27.58 -4.59
CA SER A 309 -2.63 -26.75 -3.94
C SER A 309 -2.25 -25.27 -4.05
N LEU A 310 -3.25 -24.38 -4.12
CA LEU A 310 -2.98 -22.95 -4.14
C LEU A 310 -2.18 -22.52 -2.91
N THR A 311 -2.53 -23.03 -1.72
CA THR A 311 -1.82 -22.74 -0.47
C THR A 311 -0.35 -23.16 -0.51
N SER A 312 -0.03 -24.35 -1.07
CA SER A 312 1.37 -24.79 -1.23
C SER A 312 2.16 -23.92 -2.21
N ILE A 313 1.51 -23.41 -3.27
CA ILE A 313 2.15 -22.49 -4.23
C ILE A 313 2.47 -21.15 -3.56
N ILE A 314 1.57 -20.64 -2.72
CA ILE A 314 1.79 -19.40 -1.97
C ILE A 314 2.93 -19.58 -0.96
N GLU A 315 2.96 -20.69 -0.22
CA GLU A 315 4.05 -21.00 0.71
C GLU A 315 5.39 -21.08 -0.03
N TYR A 316 5.44 -21.84 -1.13
CA TYR A 316 6.62 -21.94 -1.99
C TYR A 316 7.09 -20.56 -2.48
N TYR A 317 6.17 -19.71 -2.96
CA TYR A 317 6.50 -18.36 -3.45
C TYR A 317 7.25 -17.53 -2.41
N TYR A 318 6.75 -17.47 -1.17
CA TYR A 318 7.38 -16.66 -0.13
C TYR A 318 8.75 -17.19 0.29
N MET A 319 8.94 -18.52 0.28
CA MET A 319 10.25 -19.12 0.50
C MET A 319 11.21 -18.90 -0.68
N TRP A 320 10.72 -19.04 -1.91
CA TRP A 320 11.51 -18.84 -3.13
C TRP A 320 12.00 -17.39 -3.26
N LYS A 321 11.22 -16.41 -2.79
CA LYS A 321 11.63 -15.00 -2.76
C LYS A 321 12.88 -14.70 -1.92
N THR A 322 13.33 -15.61 -1.05
CA THR A 322 14.57 -15.43 -0.30
C THR A 322 15.78 -16.08 -0.98
N THR A 323 15.60 -16.72 -2.14
CA THR A 323 16.70 -17.34 -2.87
C THR A 323 17.66 -16.29 -3.42
N ASP A 324 18.95 -16.60 -3.43
CA ASP A 324 19.99 -15.72 -3.98
C ASP A 324 19.70 -15.33 -5.43
N ARG A 325 19.16 -16.27 -6.22
CA ARG A 325 18.80 -16.04 -7.63
C ARG A 325 17.73 -14.94 -7.76
N TYR A 326 16.67 -15.00 -6.97
CA TYR A 326 15.63 -13.97 -6.99
C TYR A 326 16.17 -12.61 -6.50
N VAL A 327 16.93 -12.62 -5.40
CA VAL A 327 17.51 -11.38 -4.83
C VAL A 327 18.45 -10.73 -5.85
N GLN A 328 19.31 -11.50 -6.51
CA GLN A 328 20.18 -11.01 -7.57
C GLN A 328 19.38 -10.46 -8.76
N GLN A 329 18.31 -11.16 -9.19
CA GLN A 329 17.44 -10.67 -10.25
C GLN A 329 16.79 -9.34 -9.88
N MET A 330 16.28 -9.18 -8.65
CA MET A 330 15.68 -7.93 -8.17
C MET A 330 16.70 -6.80 -7.98
N LEU A 331 17.94 -7.11 -7.63
CA LEU A 331 19.04 -6.13 -7.60
C LEU A 331 19.45 -5.69 -9.01
N LEU A 332 19.51 -6.62 -9.96
CA LEU A 332 19.75 -6.35 -11.39
C LEU A 332 18.60 -5.53 -11.99
N THR A 333 17.37 -6.05 -11.95
CA THR A 333 16.13 -5.33 -11.56
C THR A 333 16.24 -3.82 -11.32
N SER A 334 16.57 -3.51 -10.08
CA SER A 334 16.59 -2.17 -9.51
C SER A 334 17.74 -1.32 -10.06
N ASN A 335 18.91 -1.93 -10.34
CA ASN A 335 20.04 -1.24 -10.96
C ASN A 335 19.82 -0.96 -12.45
N CYS A 336 19.09 -1.83 -13.16
CA CYS A 336 18.74 -1.64 -14.57
C CYS A 336 17.52 -0.75 -14.76
N ASN A 337 16.63 -0.62 -13.77
CA ASN A 337 15.62 0.44 -13.72
C ASN A 337 16.24 1.85 -13.60
N LEU A 338 17.52 1.96 -13.22
CA LEU A 338 18.30 3.20 -13.30
C LEU A 338 18.91 3.45 -14.69
N PHE A 339 19.00 2.42 -15.55
CA PHE A 339 19.71 2.48 -16.83
C PHE A 339 18.89 2.09 -18.07
N ASN A 340 17.65 1.62 -17.94
CA ASN A 340 16.77 1.27 -19.06
C ASN A 340 15.31 1.59 -18.73
N LYS A 341 14.90 2.86 -18.87
CA LYS A 341 13.53 3.16 -19.30
C LYS A 341 13.52 3.17 -20.82
N PRO A 342 12.78 2.27 -21.51
CA PRO A 342 12.55 2.42 -22.94
C PRO A 342 11.77 3.71 -23.18
N ASN A 343 12.28 4.52 -24.11
CA ASN A 343 11.66 5.73 -24.60
C ASN A 343 10.26 5.40 -25.17
N PRO A 344 9.15 6.04 -24.76
CA PRO A 344 7.80 5.71 -25.26
C PRO A 344 7.54 6.07 -26.72
N ASN A 345 8.52 6.60 -27.46
CA ASN A 345 8.35 7.10 -28.82
C ASN A 345 9.20 6.31 -29.82
N GLN A 346 8.78 5.09 -30.15
CA GLN A 346 9.11 4.49 -31.45
C GLN A 346 7.87 3.80 -32.02
N ILE A 347 7.01 4.60 -32.64
CA ILE A 347 6.05 4.11 -33.61
C ILE A 347 6.81 3.81 -34.89
N ASN A 348 6.71 2.54 -35.29
CA ASN A 348 7.25 1.90 -36.47
C ASN A 348 6.82 2.64 -37.76
N VAL A 349 7.80 3.14 -38.53
CA VAL A 349 7.57 3.69 -39.88
C VAL A 349 8.08 2.68 -40.89
N ASN A 350 7.17 1.92 -41.50
CA ASN A 350 7.19 1.51 -42.92
C ASN A 350 6.04 0.52 -43.23
N ASN A 351 4.97 0.99 -43.88
CA ASN A 351 4.61 0.51 -45.21
C ASN A 351 3.42 1.28 -45.82
N ILE A 352 3.52 1.44 -47.14
CA ILE A 352 2.71 2.29 -48.03
C ILE A 352 1.51 1.51 -48.58
N LYS A 353 0.31 2.12 -48.66
CA LYS A 353 -0.48 2.35 -49.91
C LYS A 353 -1.85 3.02 -49.68
N PRO A 354 -2.44 3.68 -50.71
CA PRO A 354 -3.21 4.92 -50.55
C PRO A 354 -4.73 4.76 -50.73
N GLY A 355 -5.50 5.70 -50.18
CA GLY A 355 -6.93 5.85 -50.41
C GLY A 355 -7.36 7.32 -50.35
N VAL A 356 -7.84 7.80 -51.50
CA VAL A 356 -8.54 9.07 -51.82
C VAL A 356 -9.71 9.28 -50.82
N VAL A 357 -10.17 10.46 -50.37
CA VAL A 357 -10.94 11.51 -51.09
C VAL A 357 -11.19 12.74 -50.18
N ASN A 358 -11.00 13.94 -50.77
CA ASN A 358 -11.65 15.26 -50.60
C ASN A 358 -12.61 15.59 -49.41
N GLY A 359 -12.48 16.81 -48.86
CA GLY A 359 -13.53 17.50 -48.09
C GLY A 359 -13.11 18.82 -47.44
N THR A 360 -13.40 19.94 -48.11
CA THR A 360 -13.24 21.35 -47.68
C THR A 360 -14.11 21.77 -46.49
N GLY A 361 -13.63 22.65 -45.60
CA GLY A 361 -14.48 23.28 -44.57
C GLY A 361 -13.81 24.30 -43.62
N VAL A 362 -13.81 25.55 -44.08
CA VAL A 362 -13.67 26.89 -43.45
C VAL A 362 -13.73 27.04 -41.90
N GLN A 363 -12.90 28.00 -41.44
CA GLN A 363 -12.78 28.71 -40.16
C GLN A 363 -14.09 29.04 -39.40
N ALA A 364 -14.01 29.02 -38.06
CA ALA A 364 -14.70 30.00 -37.21
C ALA A 364 -13.94 30.22 -35.88
N GLN A 365 -13.38 31.42 -35.74
CA GLN A 365 -12.92 32.00 -34.48
C GLN A 365 -14.13 32.23 -33.56
N ASN A 366 -13.98 31.97 -32.26
CA ASN A 366 -14.93 32.50 -31.27
C ASN A 366 -14.16 33.20 -30.15
N THR A 367 -14.09 34.52 -30.27
CA THR A 367 -13.59 35.47 -29.28
C THR A 367 -14.67 35.69 -28.22
N GLY A 368 -14.53 35.05 -27.06
CA GLY A 368 -15.31 35.33 -25.86
C GLY A 368 -14.56 36.27 -24.93
N THR A 369 -14.86 37.57 -25.00
CA THR A 369 -14.37 38.61 -24.10
C THR A 369 -14.94 38.43 -22.69
N GLY A 370 -14.07 38.18 -21.71
CA GLY A 370 -14.42 38.15 -20.29
C GLY A 370 -14.70 39.56 -19.77
N ARG A 371 -15.87 39.78 -19.16
CA ARG A 371 -16.14 40.96 -18.32
C ARG A 371 -15.63 40.69 -16.91
N ALA A 372 -14.77 41.58 -16.41
CA ALA A 372 -14.34 41.62 -15.02
C ALA A 372 -15.42 42.24 -14.13
N CYS A 373 -15.54 41.74 -12.89
CA CYS A 373 -16.44 42.23 -11.84
C CYS A 373 -15.88 43.48 -11.16
N GLU A 374 -16.77 44.41 -10.82
CA GLU A 374 -16.52 45.83 -10.51
C GLU A 374 -16.06 46.14 -9.08
N SER A 375 -15.41 45.20 -8.38
CA SER A 375 -15.06 45.39 -6.96
C SER A 375 -13.59 45.11 -6.59
N CYS A 376 -12.69 45.06 -7.56
CA CYS A 376 -11.26 44.80 -7.32
C CYS A 376 -10.40 46.05 -7.45
N TYR A 377 -10.67 47.09 -6.65
CA TYR A 377 -9.65 48.10 -6.31
C TYR A 377 -9.88 48.63 -4.89
N GLY A 378 -8.88 48.44 -4.04
CA GLY A 378 -8.78 49.04 -2.71
C GLY A 378 -7.38 48.75 -2.15
N LYS A 379 -6.62 49.83 -1.93
CA LYS A 379 -5.21 49.89 -1.54
C LYS A 379 -4.86 49.08 -0.30
#